data_AF-A0AAU9IDD4-F1
#
_entry.id   AF-A0AAU9IDD4-F1
#
_cell.length_a   1.000
_cell.length_b   1.000
_cell.length_c   1.000
_cell.angle_alpha   90.00
_cell.angle_beta   90.00
_cell.angle_gamma   90.00
#
_symmetry.space_group_name_H-M   'P 1'
#
loop_
_entity.id
_entity.type
_entity.pdbx_description
1 polymer ?
#
loop_
_entity_poly.entity_id
_entity_poly.type
_entity_poly.pdbx_seq_one_letter_code
_entity_poly.pdbx_strand_id
1 'polypeptide(L)'
;MRTFPTAALFAIVALTATFTASAADPHDSAWTLVESKSNWSDGKFPKGMRLTINVQFSDNRIEYHSINTTRPDTPYKVDYVTTLDGKPSPLNEQARFNQIAVSKTGADTYQILKMKDDDVIVGEFWTFSADGKTLIRNGVGKSPEGKSKAYHEFFERK
;
A
#
# COMPACT_ATOMS: atom_id res chain seq x y z
N MET A 1 79.90 -10.54 10.17
CA MET A 1 78.89 -9.76 9.42
C MET A 1 77.86 -10.71 8.84
N ARG A 2 76.71 -10.83 9.49
CA ARG A 2 75.53 -11.57 9.04
C ARG A 2 74.33 -10.88 9.67
N THR A 3 73.30 -10.58 8.88
CA THR A 3 71.86 -10.82 9.17
C THR A 3 70.98 -10.32 8.02
N PHE A 4 69.91 -11.08 7.77
CA PHE A 4 69.05 -11.15 6.57
C PHE A 4 67.92 -10.10 6.54
N PRO A 5 67.29 -9.80 5.38
CA PRO A 5 66.20 -8.85 5.30
C PRO A 5 64.85 -9.50 5.67
N THR A 6 64.06 -8.76 6.45
CA THR A 6 62.72 -9.12 6.93
C THR A 6 61.71 -9.04 5.80
N ALA A 7 61.08 -10.16 5.44
CA ALA A 7 59.96 -10.19 4.50
C ALA A 7 58.65 -9.84 5.22
N ALA A 8 57.99 -8.76 4.82
CA ALA A 8 56.66 -8.39 5.30
C ALA A 8 55.59 -9.07 4.43
N LEU A 9 54.79 -9.94 5.04
CA LEU A 9 53.68 -10.64 4.41
C LEU A 9 52.42 -9.73 4.46
N PHE A 10 51.96 -9.23 3.32
CA PHE A 10 50.68 -8.52 3.22
C PHE A 10 49.53 -9.53 3.10
N ALA A 11 48.72 -9.65 4.15
CA ALA A 11 47.46 -10.39 4.11
C ALA A 11 46.36 -9.50 3.51
N ILE A 12 45.87 -9.85 2.32
CA ILE A 12 44.71 -9.19 1.71
C ILE A 12 43.45 -9.85 2.29
N VAL A 13 42.76 -9.17 3.20
CA VAL A 13 41.43 -9.56 3.68
C VAL A 13 40.42 -9.12 2.63
N ALA A 14 39.89 -10.07 1.85
CA ALA A 14 38.81 -9.81 0.92
C ALA A 14 37.49 -9.66 1.69
N LEU A 15 37.00 -8.42 1.81
CA LEU A 15 35.72 -8.10 2.41
C LEU A 15 34.60 -8.44 1.41
N THR A 16 34.04 -9.64 1.48
CA THR A 16 32.87 -10.02 0.68
C THR A 16 31.64 -9.33 1.26
N ALA A 17 31.21 -8.21 0.66
CA ALA A 17 29.93 -7.59 0.96
C ALA A 17 28.79 -8.52 0.52
N THR A 18 28.13 -9.18 1.47
CA THR A 18 26.90 -9.92 1.21
C THR A 18 25.77 -8.91 1.05
N PHE A 19 25.36 -8.66 -0.19
CA PHE A 19 24.08 -8.00 -0.45
C PHE A 19 22.96 -8.95 -0.04
N THR A 20 22.35 -8.72 1.12
CA THR A 20 21.08 -9.37 1.45
C THR A 20 20.02 -8.74 0.57
N ALA A 21 19.65 -9.41 -0.52
CA ALA A 21 18.44 -9.09 -1.25
C ALA A 21 17.27 -9.23 -0.25
N SER A 22 16.59 -8.12 0.05
CA SER A 22 15.36 -8.18 0.84
C SER A 22 14.36 -9.03 0.06
N ALA A 23 13.76 -10.02 0.73
CA ALA A 23 12.66 -10.76 0.14
C ALA A 23 11.53 -9.77 -0.18
N ALA A 24 10.88 -9.95 -1.33
CA ALA A 24 9.66 -9.22 -1.66
C ALA A 24 8.61 -9.49 -0.57
N ASP A 25 7.84 -8.47 -0.20
CA ASP A 25 6.77 -8.63 0.78
C ASP A 25 5.69 -9.55 0.18
N PRO A 26 5.12 -10.49 0.97
CA PRO A 26 4.13 -11.44 0.44
C PRO A 26 2.92 -10.76 -0.21
N HIS A 27 2.62 -9.51 0.15
CA HIS A 27 1.49 -8.74 -0.36
C HIS A 27 1.82 -7.89 -1.59
N ASP A 28 3.08 -7.85 -2.04
CA ASP A 28 3.50 -7.15 -3.26
C ASP A 28 2.75 -7.70 -4.47
N SER A 29 1.83 -6.90 -5.03
CA SER A 29 1.05 -7.34 -6.17
C SER A 29 0.13 -6.29 -6.77
N ALA A 30 -0.43 -6.65 -7.91
CA ALA A 30 -1.65 -6.07 -8.44
C ALA A 30 -2.87 -6.84 -7.89
N TRP A 31 -3.86 -6.11 -7.40
CA TRP A 31 -5.11 -6.66 -6.88
C TRP A 31 -6.29 -6.08 -7.66
N THR A 32 -7.18 -6.94 -8.13
CA THR A 32 -8.34 -6.56 -8.95
C THR A 32 -9.62 -6.79 -8.18
N LEU A 33 -10.48 -5.77 -8.14
CA LEU A 33 -11.77 -5.84 -7.45
C LEU A 33 -12.70 -6.88 -8.10
N VAL A 34 -13.38 -7.66 -7.27
CA VAL A 34 -14.43 -8.60 -7.67
C VAL A 34 -15.79 -7.98 -7.36
N GLU A 35 -16.46 -7.48 -8.40
CA GLU A 35 -17.76 -6.78 -8.27
C GLU A 35 -18.81 -7.62 -7.54
N SER A 36 -18.94 -8.91 -7.90
CA SER A 36 -19.96 -9.81 -7.33
C SER A 36 -19.78 -10.10 -5.84
N LYS A 37 -18.61 -9.81 -5.27
CA LYS A 37 -18.30 -9.99 -3.85
C LYS A 37 -18.22 -8.66 -3.09
N SER A 38 -18.44 -7.53 -3.77
CA SER A 38 -18.27 -6.18 -3.23
C SER A 38 -19.62 -5.47 -3.07
N ASN A 39 -19.73 -4.59 -2.08
CA ASN A 39 -20.96 -3.84 -1.81
C ASN A 39 -20.71 -2.53 -1.05
N TRP A 40 -21.68 -1.61 -1.16
CA TRP A 40 -21.79 -0.40 -0.33
C TRP A 40 -23.10 -0.45 0.46
N SER A 41 -23.08 0.04 1.70
CA SER A 41 -24.22 0.00 2.63
C SER A 41 -25.44 0.80 2.16
N ASP A 42 -25.26 1.71 1.21
CA ASP A 42 -26.34 2.51 0.61
C ASP A 42 -27.01 1.82 -0.58
N GLY A 43 -26.56 0.62 -0.95
CA GLY A 43 -27.06 -0.14 -2.10
C GLY A 43 -26.67 0.44 -3.46
N LYS A 44 -25.79 1.45 -3.51
CA LYS A 44 -25.40 2.16 -4.74
C LYS A 44 -24.02 1.76 -5.23
N PHE A 45 -23.62 0.50 -4.99
CA PHE A 45 -22.36 -0.02 -5.53
C PHE A 45 -22.41 0.05 -7.08
N PRO A 46 -21.40 0.63 -7.76
CA PRO A 46 -21.45 0.83 -9.19
C PRO A 46 -21.46 -0.50 -9.95
N LYS A 47 -22.40 -0.64 -10.90
CA LYS A 47 -22.38 -1.76 -11.84
C LYS A 47 -21.17 -1.68 -12.75
N GLY A 48 -20.49 -2.81 -12.99
CA GLY A 48 -19.27 -2.86 -13.80
C GLY A 48 -18.07 -2.18 -13.13
N MET A 49 -18.04 -2.15 -11.78
CA MET A 49 -16.94 -1.54 -11.03
C MET A 49 -15.60 -2.16 -11.42
N ARG A 50 -14.68 -1.33 -11.90
CA ARG A 50 -13.33 -1.73 -12.32
C ARG A 50 -12.32 -0.93 -11.52
N LEU A 51 -11.68 -1.59 -10.56
CA LEU A 51 -10.62 -1.04 -9.75
C LEU A 51 -9.46 -2.04 -9.71
N THR A 52 -8.28 -1.54 -10.04
CA THR A 52 -7.01 -2.23 -9.80
C THR A 52 -6.19 -1.38 -8.85
N ILE A 53 -5.57 -2.04 -7.88
CA ILE A 53 -4.57 -1.45 -6.99
C ILE A 53 -3.26 -2.21 -7.16
N ASN A 54 -2.13 -1.52 -7.07
CA ASN A 54 -0.80 -2.09 -7.04
C ASN A 54 -0.14 -1.60 -5.77
N VAL A 55 0.44 -2.52 -5.03
CA VAL A 55 1.17 -2.22 -3.80
C VAL A 55 2.54 -2.86 -3.84
N GLN A 56 3.51 -2.09 -3.34
CA GLN A 56 4.84 -2.55 -3.05
C GLN A 56 5.18 -2.12 -1.63
N PHE A 57 5.50 -3.08 -0.78
CA PHE A 57 5.95 -2.85 0.58
C PHE A 57 7.47 -2.94 0.67
N SER A 58 7.98 -2.24 1.68
CA SER A 58 9.33 -2.30 2.20
C SER A 58 9.25 -2.01 3.70
N ASP A 59 10.32 -2.26 4.45
CA ASP A 59 10.38 -2.27 5.93
C ASP A 59 9.31 -1.41 6.65
N ASN A 60 9.29 -0.10 6.39
CA ASN A 60 8.31 0.82 6.97
C ASN A 60 7.66 1.73 5.91
N ARG A 61 7.51 1.27 4.67
CA ARG A 61 6.98 2.08 3.58
C ARG A 61 6.09 1.26 2.66
N ILE A 62 5.04 1.91 2.16
CA ILE A 62 4.21 1.43 1.07
C ILE A 62 4.32 2.39 -0.11
N GLU A 63 4.43 1.83 -1.29
CA GLU A 63 4.19 2.49 -2.56
C GLU A 63 2.88 1.95 -3.15
N TYR A 64 1.98 2.85 -3.49
CA TYR A 64 0.62 2.54 -3.91
C TYR A 64 0.29 3.25 -5.21
N HIS A 65 -0.27 2.49 -6.14
CA HIS A 65 -0.89 3.01 -7.36
C HIS A 65 -2.28 2.38 -7.52
N SER A 66 -3.29 3.17 -7.83
CA SER A 66 -4.60 2.66 -8.21
C SER A 66 -5.17 3.33 -9.43
N ILE A 67 -6.01 2.57 -10.12
CA ILE A 67 -6.81 3.07 -11.23
C ILE A 67 -8.23 2.50 -11.16
N ASN A 68 -9.20 3.40 -11.10
CA ASN A 68 -10.61 3.08 -11.25
C ASN A 68 -11.08 3.50 -12.65
N THR A 69 -11.44 2.52 -13.47
CA THR A 69 -11.89 2.73 -14.87
C THR A 69 -13.38 2.45 -15.04
N THR A 70 -14.15 2.44 -13.94
CA THR A 70 -15.62 2.31 -14.00
C THR A 70 -16.26 3.39 -14.87
N ARG A 71 -15.63 4.58 -14.93
CA ARG A 71 -15.88 5.63 -15.91
C ARG A 71 -14.65 5.75 -16.83
N PRO A 72 -14.62 5.06 -17.97
CA PRO A 72 -13.41 4.99 -18.82
C PRO A 72 -12.91 6.34 -19.32
N ASP A 73 -13.83 7.28 -19.60
CA ASP A 73 -13.50 8.62 -20.09
C ASP A 73 -12.91 9.53 -19.00
N THR A 74 -13.04 9.14 -17.73
CA THR A 74 -12.50 9.91 -16.60
C THR A 74 -12.02 8.95 -15.50
N PRO A 75 -10.91 8.22 -15.74
CA PRO A 75 -10.37 7.30 -14.76
C PRO A 75 -9.97 8.05 -13.50
N TYR A 76 -10.28 7.49 -12.34
CA TYR A 76 -9.84 8.03 -11.07
C TYR A 76 -8.58 7.30 -10.62
N LYS A 77 -7.48 8.04 -10.46
CA LYS A 77 -6.17 7.50 -10.08
C LYS A 77 -5.78 8.05 -8.71
N VAL A 78 -5.08 7.22 -7.93
CA VAL A 78 -4.46 7.65 -6.67
C VAL A 78 -3.10 7.00 -6.59
N ASP A 79 -2.10 7.84 -6.36
CA ASP A 79 -0.68 7.48 -6.27
C ASP A 79 -0.11 8.06 -4.99
N TYR A 80 0.59 7.24 -4.20
CA TYR A 80 1.34 7.74 -3.05
C TYR A 80 2.47 6.82 -2.62
N VAL A 81 3.40 7.44 -1.92
CA VAL A 81 4.45 6.78 -1.15
C VAL A 81 4.37 7.33 0.27
N THR A 82 4.23 6.46 1.26
CA THR A 82 4.17 6.89 2.67
C THR A 82 4.74 5.84 3.60
N THR A 83 5.06 6.25 4.83
CA THR A 83 5.43 5.36 5.92
C THR A 83 4.23 4.59 6.47
N LEU A 84 4.50 3.47 7.16
CA LEU A 84 3.50 2.62 7.83
C LEU A 84 3.33 2.96 9.33
N ASP A 85 3.73 4.16 9.74
CA ASP A 85 3.79 4.61 11.14
C ASP A 85 2.52 5.36 11.60
N GLY A 86 1.51 5.44 10.75
CA GLY A 86 0.24 6.09 11.03
C GLY A 86 0.29 7.62 11.03
N LYS A 87 1.42 8.23 10.65
CA LYS A 87 1.51 9.69 10.57
C LYS A 87 0.96 10.18 9.22
N PRO A 88 0.13 11.25 9.23
CA PRO A 88 -0.31 11.87 7.99
C PRO A 88 0.86 12.37 7.14
N SER A 89 0.85 12.01 5.87
CA SER A 89 1.73 12.51 4.82
C SER A 89 0.93 13.22 3.75
N PRO A 90 1.49 14.22 3.04
CA PRO A 90 0.80 14.89 1.94
C PRO A 90 0.38 13.91 0.84
N LEU A 91 -0.83 14.10 0.32
CA LEU A 91 -1.37 13.40 -0.84
C LEU A 91 -1.76 14.44 -1.90
N ASN A 92 -0.99 14.50 -2.97
CA ASN A 92 -1.16 15.50 -4.03
C ASN A 92 -2.18 15.03 -5.07
N GLU A 93 -2.64 15.96 -5.92
CA GLU A 93 -3.49 15.68 -7.10
C GLU A 93 -4.89 15.13 -6.78
N GLN A 94 -5.33 15.27 -5.53
CA GLN A 94 -6.63 14.79 -5.07
C GLN A 94 -7.46 15.95 -4.52
N ALA A 95 -8.61 16.22 -5.16
CA ALA A 95 -9.49 17.30 -4.70
C ALA A 95 -10.18 16.96 -3.35
N ARG A 96 -10.52 15.67 -3.16
CA ARG A 96 -11.36 15.20 -2.04
C ARG A 96 -10.59 15.02 -0.72
N PHE A 97 -9.29 14.76 -0.77
CA PHE A 97 -8.41 14.55 0.37
C PHE A 97 -7.00 15.00 -0.02
N ASN A 98 -6.25 15.57 0.91
CA ASN A 98 -4.89 16.08 0.68
C ASN A 98 -3.83 15.43 1.59
N GLN A 99 -4.23 14.43 2.38
CA GLN A 99 -3.36 13.71 3.28
C GLN A 99 -3.70 12.21 3.29
N ILE A 100 -2.70 11.39 3.57
CA ILE A 100 -2.80 9.94 3.74
C ILE A 100 -2.04 9.52 5.00
N ALA A 101 -2.62 8.66 5.83
CA ALA A 101 -1.92 7.98 6.91
C ALA A 101 -2.12 6.47 6.75
N VAL A 102 -1.05 5.70 6.89
CA VAL A 102 -1.09 4.23 6.82
C VAL A 102 -0.42 3.66 8.05
N SER A 103 -1.08 2.72 8.71
CA SER A 103 -0.57 2.00 9.89
C SER A 103 -0.59 0.51 9.63
N LYS A 104 0.49 -0.21 9.93
CA LYS A 104 0.45 -1.68 10.03
C LYS A 104 -0.17 -2.06 11.38
N THR A 105 -1.29 -2.77 11.36
CA THR A 105 -2.07 -3.11 12.58
C THR A 105 -1.92 -4.58 12.99
N GLY A 106 -1.33 -5.40 12.12
CA GLY A 106 -1.08 -6.82 12.33
C GLY A 106 -0.16 -7.36 11.22
N ALA A 107 0.07 -8.67 11.19
CA ALA A 107 0.94 -9.28 10.18
C ALA A 107 0.47 -8.97 8.75
N ASP A 108 -0.83 -9.18 8.50
CA ASP A 108 -1.48 -9.06 7.20
C ASP A 108 -2.57 -7.98 7.17
N THR A 109 -2.55 -7.05 8.15
CA THR A 109 -3.60 -6.05 8.32
C THR A 109 -3.05 -4.63 8.43
N TYR A 110 -3.75 -3.71 7.77
CA TYR A 110 -3.37 -2.30 7.70
C TYR A 110 -4.59 -1.41 7.91
N GLN A 111 -4.38 -0.25 8.54
CA GLN A 111 -5.33 0.85 8.55
C GLN A 111 -4.86 1.92 7.59
N ILE A 112 -5.79 2.51 6.84
CA ILE A 112 -5.53 3.64 5.95
C ILE A 112 -6.55 4.73 6.23
N LEU A 113 -6.08 5.96 6.37
CA LEU A 113 -6.90 7.16 6.52
C LEU A 113 -6.61 8.12 5.37
N LYS A 114 -7.64 8.49 4.61
CA LYS A 114 -7.58 9.56 3.60
C LYS A 114 -8.23 10.79 4.22
N MET A 115 -7.47 11.86 4.33
CA MET A 115 -7.81 13.00 5.16
C MET A 115 -7.83 14.30 4.35
N LYS A 116 -8.63 15.26 4.80
CA LYS A 116 -8.70 16.61 4.26
C LYS A 116 -8.49 17.60 5.39
N ASP A 117 -7.34 18.26 5.40
CA ASP A 117 -7.00 19.27 6.41
C ASP A 117 -7.23 18.72 7.84
N ASP A 118 -6.67 17.54 8.09
CA ASP A 118 -6.77 16.73 9.31
C ASP A 118 -8.16 16.10 9.62
N ASP A 119 -9.22 16.38 8.84
CA ASP A 119 -10.50 15.66 8.94
C ASP A 119 -10.41 14.30 8.22
N VAL A 120 -10.88 13.23 8.86
CA VAL A 120 -10.90 11.89 8.25
C VAL A 120 -12.10 11.78 7.29
N ILE A 121 -11.81 11.77 5.98
CA ILE A 121 -12.85 11.66 4.94
C ILE A 121 -13.12 10.19 4.60
N VAL A 122 -12.08 9.34 4.61
CA VAL A 122 -12.21 7.89 4.45
C VAL A 122 -11.33 7.21 5.48
N GLY A 123 -11.91 6.29 6.26
CA GLY A 123 -11.17 5.35 7.08
C GLY A 123 -11.41 3.93 6.59
N GLU A 124 -10.35 3.15 6.44
CA GLU A 124 -10.44 1.80 5.89
C GLU A 124 -9.42 0.85 6.53
N PHE A 125 -9.80 -0.42 6.62
CA PHE A 125 -8.96 -1.53 7.04
C PHE A 125 -8.78 -2.48 5.87
N TRP A 126 -7.53 -2.88 5.66
CA TRP A 126 -7.12 -3.86 4.68
C TRP A 126 -6.74 -5.15 5.40
N THR A 127 -7.16 -6.27 4.83
CA THR A 127 -6.81 -7.60 5.33
C THR A 127 -6.43 -8.47 4.15
N PHE A 128 -5.16 -8.85 4.08
CA PHE A 128 -4.67 -9.83 3.12
C PHE A 128 -4.90 -11.23 3.68
N SER A 129 -5.30 -12.17 2.83
CA SER A 129 -5.42 -13.57 3.26
C SER A 129 -4.04 -14.19 3.47
N ALA A 130 -3.94 -15.12 4.42
CA ALA A 130 -2.68 -15.81 4.73
C ALA A 130 -2.08 -16.58 3.55
N ASP A 131 -2.91 -17.00 2.58
CA ASP A 131 -2.46 -17.64 1.34
C ASP A 131 -2.02 -16.64 0.25
N GLY A 132 -2.10 -15.33 0.54
CA GLY A 132 -1.69 -14.26 -0.35
C GLY A 132 -2.53 -14.10 -1.61
N LYS A 133 -3.74 -14.69 -1.68
CA LYS A 133 -4.58 -14.67 -2.89
C LYS A 133 -5.65 -13.61 -2.90
N THR A 134 -6.05 -13.12 -1.73
CA THR A 134 -7.17 -12.18 -1.61
C THR A 134 -6.83 -11.00 -0.71
N LEU A 135 -7.46 -9.87 -1.00
CA LEU A 135 -7.46 -8.69 -0.16
C LEU A 135 -8.89 -8.25 0.08
N ILE A 136 -9.23 -7.94 1.33
CA ILE A 136 -10.50 -7.33 1.69
C ILE A 136 -10.23 -5.91 2.18
N ARG A 137 -10.95 -4.93 1.61
CA ARG A 137 -10.99 -3.55 2.10
C ARG A 137 -12.36 -3.26 2.70
N ASN A 138 -12.42 -3.04 4.00
CA ASN A 138 -13.61 -2.57 4.69
C ASN A 138 -13.41 -1.13 5.11
N GLY A 139 -14.38 -0.25 4.87
CA GLY A 139 -14.20 1.14 5.27
C GLY A 139 -15.48 1.94 5.30
N VAL A 140 -15.34 3.19 5.73
CA VAL A 140 -16.39 4.19 5.73
C VAL A 140 -15.87 5.43 5.01
N GLY A 141 -16.64 5.94 4.07
CA GLY A 141 -16.35 7.18 3.37
C GLY A 141 -17.45 8.21 3.58
N LYS A 142 -17.06 9.43 3.96
CA LYS A 142 -17.91 10.62 4.06
C LYS A 142 -17.99 11.32 2.70
N SER A 143 -19.18 11.59 2.21
CA SER A 143 -19.40 12.40 1.01
C SER A 143 -19.19 13.89 1.31
N PRO A 144 -18.99 14.75 0.31
CA PRO A 144 -18.94 16.20 0.51
C PRO A 144 -20.18 16.76 1.21
N GLU A 145 -21.33 16.11 1.06
CA GLU A 145 -22.60 16.47 1.71
C GLU A 145 -22.71 15.93 3.16
N GLY A 146 -21.63 15.37 3.70
CA GLY A 146 -21.55 14.87 5.08
C GLY A 146 -22.18 13.51 5.31
N LYS A 147 -22.66 12.82 4.26
CA LYS A 147 -23.26 11.48 4.39
C LYS A 147 -22.19 10.41 4.35
N SER A 148 -22.20 9.52 5.33
CA SER A 148 -21.30 8.37 5.37
C SER A 148 -21.93 7.14 4.74
N LYS A 149 -21.11 6.35 4.05
CA LYS A 149 -21.46 4.98 3.63
C LYS A 149 -20.33 4.03 4.00
N ALA A 150 -20.70 2.85 4.48
CA ALA A 150 -19.76 1.76 4.65
C ALA A 150 -19.59 1.02 3.32
N TYR A 151 -18.43 0.41 3.13
CA TYR A 151 -18.14 -0.44 1.99
C TYR A 151 -17.39 -1.69 2.40
N HIS A 152 -17.63 -2.75 1.65
CA HIS A 152 -16.88 -4.00 1.64
C HIS A 152 -16.43 -4.25 0.20
N GLU A 153 -15.14 -4.26 -0.02
CA GLU A 153 -14.55 -4.50 -1.33
C GLU A 153 -13.64 -5.73 -1.26
N PHE A 154 -13.88 -6.67 -2.16
CA PHE A 154 -13.12 -7.92 -2.27
C PHE A 154 -12.23 -7.86 -3.50
N PHE A 155 -10.97 -8.24 -3.36
CA PHE A 155 -9.99 -8.25 -4.43
C PHE A 155 -9.32 -9.62 -4.54
N GLU A 156 -9.01 -9.98 -5.78
CA GLU A 156 -8.19 -11.15 -6.10
C GLU A 156 -6.84 -10.69 -6.65
N ARG A 157 -5.79 -11.41 -6.28
CA ARG A 157 -4.44 -11.20 -6.82
C ARG A 157 -4.45 -11.46 -8.32
N LYS A 158 -3.74 -10.62 -9.08
CA LYS A 158 -3.55 -10.80 -10.51
C LYS A 158 -2.43 -11.80 -10.83
#